data_AF-A0A535JT92-F1
#
_entry.id   AF-A0A535JT92-F1
#
_cell.length_a   1.000
_cell.length_b   1.000
_cell.length_c   1.000
_cell.angle_alpha   90.00
_cell.angle_beta   90.00
_cell.angle_gamma   90.00
#
_symmetry.space_group_name_H-M   'P 1'
#
loop_
_entity.id
_entity.type
_entity.pdbx_description
1 polymer ?
#
loop_
_entity_poly.entity_id
_entity_poly.type
_entity_poly.pdbx_seq_one_letter_code
_entity_poly.pdbx_strand_id
1 'polypeptide(L)'
;MADRPRYLAVPYGEGELEFMLQPWFDLDIVESGTATPVADLAAETLRRLQSPLGGKRLRDLAADAFRKTPDARAVIAVTDLTRASPDGVLVPPLLDELNAGGIT
;
A
#
# COMPACT_ATOMS: atom_id res chain seq x y z
N MET A 1 33.77 -22.17 15.56
CA MET A 1 33.18 -21.02 16.26
C MET A 1 33.78 -19.77 15.66
N ALA A 2 32.96 -18.81 15.22
CA ALA A 2 33.45 -17.56 14.67
C ALA A 2 34.29 -16.86 15.74
N ASP A 3 35.55 -16.52 15.43
CA ASP A 3 36.50 -15.93 16.38
C ASP A 3 36.59 -14.40 16.21
N ARG A 4 35.57 -13.80 15.57
CA ARG A 4 35.56 -12.38 15.19
C ARG A 4 34.24 -11.72 15.53
N PRO A 5 34.26 -10.49 16.08
CA PRO A 5 33.06 -9.71 16.32
C PRO A 5 32.37 -9.34 15.00
N ARG A 6 31.04 -9.25 15.02
CA ARG A 6 30.21 -8.82 13.88
C ARG A 6 29.65 -7.44 14.17
N TYR A 7 29.63 -6.55 13.18
CA TYR A 7 28.94 -5.26 13.29
C TYR A 7 27.60 -5.36 12.58
N LEU A 8 26.54 -4.92 13.26
CA LEU A 8 25.17 -4.96 12.77
C LEU A 8 24.52 -3.60 13.03
N ALA A 9 23.45 -3.32 12.30
CA ALA A 9 22.68 -2.09 12.42
C ALA A 9 21.18 -2.40 12.49
N VAL A 10 20.43 -1.58 13.22
CA VAL A 10 18.96 -1.63 13.27
C VAL A 10 18.39 -0.23 13.08
N PRO A 11 17.23 -0.08 12.43
CA PRO A 11 16.57 1.22 12.32
C PRO A 11 16.28 1.83 13.70
N TYR A 12 16.68 3.09 13.89
CA TYR A 12 16.46 3.83 15.13
C TYR A 12 16.23 5.31 14.83
N GLY A 13 15.00 5.79 15.05
CA GLY A 13 14.60 7.15 14.70
C GLY A 13 14.64 7.37 13.18
N GLU A 14 15.40 8.37 12.74
CA GLU A 14 15.60 8.70 11.32
C GLU A 14 16.84 8.05 10.70
N GLY A 15 17.56 7.21 11.46
CA GLY A 15 18.79 6.57 11.01
C GLY A 15 18.91 5.13 11.50
N GLU A 16 20.14 4.70 11.74
CA GLU A 16 20.46 3.36 12.22
C GLU A 16 21.30 3.42 13.50
N LEU A 17 21.06 2.46 14.39
CA LEU A 17 21.90 2.20 15.55
C LEU A 17 22.84 1.05 15.23
N GLU A 18 24.13 1.35 15.15
CA GLU A 18 25.18 0.36 14.95
C GLU A 18 25.61 -0.28 16.29
N PHE A 19 25.85 -1.59 16.29
CA PHE A 19 26.34 -2.31 17.45
C PHE A 19 27.24 -3.49 17.07
N MET A 20 28.11 -3.87 18.01
CA MET A 20 29.03 -4.98 17.86
C MET A 20 28.51 -6.21 18.61
N LEU A 21 28.33 -7.33 17.89
CA LEU A 21 28.02 -8.63 18.44
C LEU A 21 29.32 -9.39 18.75
N GLN A 22 29.49 -9.80 20.00
CA GLN A 22 30.62 -10.63 20.40
C GLN A 22 30.53 -12.05 19.79
N PRO A 23 31.67 -12.72 19.54
CA PRO A 23 31.68 -13.98 18.81
C PRO A 23 30.99 -15.16 19.52
N TRP A 24 30.76 -15.04 20.84
CA TRP A 24 30.09 -16.05 21.68
C TRP A 24 28.58 -15.79 21.88
N PHE A 25 28.03 -14.74 21.27
CA PHE A 25 26.58 -14.57 21.24
C PHE A 25 25.98 -15.28 20.02
N ASP A 26 24.93 -16.04 20.27
CA ASP A 26 24.05 -16.55 19.23
C ASP A 26 23.00 -15.48 18.90
N LEU A 27 22.83 -15.20 17.61
CA LEU A 27 21.86 -14.24 17.09
C LEU A 27 21.08 -14.89 15.96
N ASP A 28 19.76 -14.90 16.12
CA ASP A 28 18.83 -15.19 15.04
C ASP A 28 18.23 -13.88 14.51
N ILE A 29 18.26 -13.71 13.19
CA ILE A 29 17.62 -12.59 12.51
C ILE A 29 16.32 -13.10 11.90
N VAL A 30 15.21 -12.50 12.31
CA VAL A 30 13.88 -12.81 11.79
C VAL A 30 13.37 -11.60 11.02
N GLU A 31 13.24 -11.76 9.71
CA GLU A 31 12.75 -10.72 8.81
C GLU A 31 11.34 -11.04 8.31
N SER A 32 10.60 -10.00 7.93
CA SER A 32 9.31 -10.18 7.27
C SER A 32 9.50 -10.79 5.88
N GLY A 33 8.58 -11.67 5.46
CA GLY A 33 8.56 -12.19 4.10
C GLY A 33 8.47 -11.05 3.08
N THR A 34 9.41 -11.00 2.15
CA THR A 34 9.45 -9.94 1.14
C THR A 34 8.52 -10.26 -0.02
N ALA A 35 7.84 -9.26 -0.55
CA ALA A 35 7.15 -9.32 -1.84
C ALA A 35 7.88 -8.43 -2.85
N THR A 36 7.79 -8.78 -4.14
CA THR A 36 8.32 -7.92 -5.20
C THR A 36 7.63 -6.56 -5.15
N PRO A 37 8.37 -5.45 -4.98
CA PRO A 37 7.79 -4.12 -4.96
C PRO A 37 7.10 -3.78 -6.29
N VAL A 38 6.03 -3.00 -6.22
CA VAL A 38 5.38 -2.45 -7.41
C VAL A 38 6.27 -1.34 -7.97
N ALA A 39 6.77 -1.50 -9.20
CA ALA A 39 7.70 -0.55 -9.81
C ALA A 39 7.05 0.79 -10.17
N ASP A 40 5.85 0.76 -10.74
CA ASP A 40 5.05 1.94 -11.04
C ASP A 40 3.69 1.80 -10.36
N LEU A 41 3.57 2.42 -9.19
CA LEU A 41 2.37 2.33 -8.39
C LEU A 41 1.17 2.96 -9.10
N ALA A 42 1.36 4.08 -9.80
CA ALA A 42 0.26 4.77 -10.48
C ALA A 42 -0.30 3.93 -11.63
N ALA A 43 0.58 3.38 -12.47
CA ALA A 43 0.18 2.50 -13.56
C ALA A 43 -0.49 1.21 -13.05
N GLU A 44 0.04 0.62 -11.99
CA GLU A 44 -0.54 -0.58 -11.39
C GLU A 44 -1.92 -0.32 -10.78
N THR A 45 -2.13 0.82 -10.12
CA THR A 45 -3.44 1.23 -9.59
C THR A 45 -4.48 1.30 -10.71
N LEU A 46 -4.18 1.99 -11.81
CA LEU A 46 -5.07 2.07 -12.97
C LEU A 46 -5.37 0.68 -13.55
N ARG A 47 -4.34 -0.14 -13.72
CA ARG A 47 -4.48 -1.51 -14.26
C ARG A 47 -5.41 -2.36 -13.39
N ARG A 48 -5.32 -2.23 -12.06
CA ARG A 48 -6.16 -2.99 -11.12
C ARG A 48 -7.60 -2.51 -11.08
N LEU A 49 -7.85 -1.21 -11.21
CA LEU A 49 -9.21 -0.68 -11.33
C LEU A 49 -9.90 -1.17 -12.62
N GLN A 50 -9.15 -1.33 -13.71
CA GLN A 50 -9.65 -1.87 -14.97
C GLN A 50 -9.87 -3.38 -14.95
N SER A 51 -9.22 -4.11 -14.04
CA SER A 51 -9.31 -5.57 -13.95
C SER A 51 -9.44 -6.00 -12.48
N PRO A 52 -10.60 -5.73 -11.84
CA PRO A 52 -10.80 -6.12 -10.46
C PRO A 52 -10.71 -7.64 -10.31
N LEU A 53 -10.14 -8.09 -9.19
CA LEU A 53 -9.96 -9.53 -8.91
C LEU A 53 -11.30 -10.26 -8.73
N GLY A 54 -12.36 -9.53 -8.38
CA GLY A 54 -13.71 -10.06 -8.30
C GLY A 54 -14.74 -8.93 -8.36
N GLY A 55 -15.83 -9.17 -9.07
CA GLY A 55 -16.93 -8.21 -9.21
C GLY A 55 -16.80 -7.28 -10.42
N LYS A 56 -17.69 -6.28 -10.47
CA LYS A 56 -17.74 -5.25 -11.52
C LYS A 56 -16.67 -4.18 -11.27
N ARG A 57 -16.32 -3.43 -12.33
CA ARG A 57 -15.45 -2.26 -12.20
C ARG A 57 -16.14 -1.19 -11.36
N LEU A 58 -15.34 -0.32 -10.73
CA LEU A 58 -15.87 0.75 -9.89
C LEU A 58 -16.80 1.70 -10.67
N ARG A 59 -16.43 2.10 -11.89
CA ARG A 59 -17.31 2.90 -12.78
C ARG A 59 -18.67 2.25 -13.04
N ASP A 60 -18.72 0.92 -13.16
CA ASP A 60 -19.96 0.21 -13.47
C ASP A 60 -20.88 0.16 -12.24
N LEU A 61 -20.28 0.01 -11.05
CA LEU A 61 -20.99 0.09 -9.78
C LEU A 61 -21.53 1.50 -9.53
N ALA A 62 -20.73 2.54 -9.82
CA ALA A 62 -21.17 3.92 -9.75
C ALA A 62 -22.33 4.22 -10.71
N ALA A 63 -22.24 3.75 -11.96
CA ALA A 63 -23.31 3.89 -12.94
C ALA A 63 -24.59 3.13 -12.53
N ASP A 64 -24.46 1.93 -11.96
CA ASP A 64 -25.59 1.18 -11.39
C ASP A 64 -26.25 1.95 -10.24
N ALA A 65 -25.46 2.58 -9.37
CA ALA A 65 -25.96 3.37 -8.24
C ALA A 65 -26.68 4.63 -8.73
N PHE A 66 -26.07 5.39 -9.64
CA PHE A 66 -26.64 6.60 -10.23
C PHE A 66 -27.98 6.31 -10.95
N ARG A 67 -28.07 5.20 -11.70
CA ARG A 67 -29.32 4.77 -12.34
C ARG A 67 -30.44 4.49 -11.36
N LYS A 68 -30.11 3.97 -10.17
CA LYS A 68 -31.09 3.65 -9.11
C LYS A 68 -31.46 4.87 -8.28
N THR A 69 -30.51 5.79 -8.09
CA THR A 69 -30.65 6.97 -7.25
C THR A 69 -29.89 8.13 -7.90
N PRO A 70 -30.60 9.09 -8.53
CA PRO A 70 -29.99 10.21 -9.24
C PRO A 70 -29.05 11.11 -8.39
N ASP A 71 -29.11 11.00 -7.07
CA ASP A 71 -28.23 11.70 -6.11
C ASP A 71 -27.34 10.74 -5.31
N ALA A 72 -26.96 9.61 -5.93
CA ALA A 72 -26.10 8.62 -5.29
C ALA A 72 -24.79 9.25 -4.81
N ARG A 73 -24.38 8.88 -3.59
CA ARG A 73 -23.12 9.34 -2.98
C ARG A 73 -22.18 8.16 -2.76
N ALA A 74 -20.90 8.39 -2.98
CA ALA A 74 -19.84 7.47 -2.63
C ALA A 74 -19.05 8.00 -1.43
N VAL A 75 -18.50 7.07 -0.64
CA VAL A 75 -17.56 7.37 0.44
C VAL A 75 -16.29 6.58 0.16
N ILE A 76 -15.17 7.29 0.07
CA ILE A 76 -13.83 6.68 0.02
C ILE A 76 -13.27 6.69 1.43
N ALA A 77 -13.18 5.50 2.04
CA ALA A 77 -12.51 5.34 3.34
C ALA A 77 -11.00 5.26 3.11
N VAL A 78 -10.26 6.26 3.60
CA VAL A 78 -8.79 6.27 3.61
C VAL A 78 -8.28 5.94 5.00
N THR A 79 -7.03 5.46 5.08
CA THR A 79 -6.40 5.19 6.36
C THR A 79 -6.03 6.48 7.08
N ASP A 80 -5.82 6.40 8.39
CA ASP A 80 -5.34 7.53 9.18
C ASP A 80 -3.85 7.83 8.91
N LEU A 81 -3.37 8.95 9.45
CA LEU A 81 -1.99 9.43 9.26
C LEU A 81 -0.92 8.43 9.73
N THR A 82 -1.26 7.53 10.66
CA THR A 82 -0.31 6.56 11.21
C THR A 82 0.00 5.42 10.23
N ARG A 83 -0.69 5.35 9.09
CA ARG A 83 -0.44 4.37 8.04
C ARG A 83 0.27 5.02 6.86
N ALA A 84 1.33 4.37 6.39
CA ALA A 84 2.05 4.76 5.18
C ALA A 84 1.28 4.34 3.90
N SER A 85 -0.01 4.70 3.82
CA SER A 85 -0.80 4.49 2.60
C SER A 85 -0.45 5.56 1.56
N PRO A 86 -0.17 5.19 0.30
CA PRO A 86 0.13 6.15 -0.76
C PRO A 86 -1.15 6.78 -1.32
N ASP A 87 -1.94 7.43 -0.48
CA ASP A 87 -3.29 7.93 -0.84
C ASP A 87 -3.26 8.95 -1.98
N GLY A 88 -2.20 9.75 -2.09
CA GLY A 88 -1.98 10.67 -3.20
C GLY A 88 -1.88 9.99 -4.57
N VAL A 89 -1.57 8.69 -4.61
CA VAL A 89 -1.55 7.87 -5.82
C VAL A 89 -2.85 7.06 -5.97
N LEU A 90 -3.41 6.58 -4.87
CA LEU A 90 -4.57 5.68 -4.89
C LEU A 90 -5.92 6.40 -5.05
N VAL A 91 -6.10 7.56 -4.42
CA VAL A 91 -7.41 8.25 -4.36
C VAL A 91 -7.79 8.94 -5.67
N PRO A 92 -6.91 9.69 -6.36
CA PRO A 92 -7.29 10.36 -7.61
C PRO A 92 -7.94 9.43 -8.66
N PRO A 93 -7.38 8.25 -9.00
CA PRO A 93 -8.01 7.38 -9.98
C PRO A 93 -9.32 6.73 -9.50
N LEU A 94 -9.56 6.63 -8.17
CA LEU A 94 -10.87 6.21 -7.65
C LEU A 94 -11.93 7.28 -7.91
N LEU A 95 -11.60 8.55 -7.71
CA LEU A 95 -12.49 9.67 -8.01
C LEU A 95 -12.81 9.71 -9.51
N ASP A 96 -11.82 9.49 -10.37
CA ASP A 96 -12.02 9.43 -11.83
C ASP A 96 -13.01 8.32 -12.23
N GLU A 97 -12.90 7.12 -11.65
CA GLU A 97 -13.84 6.02 -11.89
C GLU A 97 -15.26 6.34 -11.40
N LEU A 98 -15.40 6.98 -10.23
CA LEU A 98 -16.69 7.38 -9.67
C LEU A 98 -17.37 8.46 -10.52
N ASN A 99 -16.61 9.49 -10.90
CA ASN A 99 -17.05 10.57 -11.79
C ASN A 99 -17.49 10.02 -13.14
N ALA A 100 -16.70 9.11 -13.73
CA ALA A 100 -17.04 8.44 -14.99
C ALA A 100 -18.32 7.59 -14.90
N GLY A 101 -18.67 7.11 -13.70
CA GLY A 101 -19.93 6.43 -13.42
C GLY A 101 -21.09 7.36 -13.04
N GLY A 102 -20.88 8.67 -12.97
CA GLY A 102 -21.92 9.66 -12.68
C GLY A 102 -22.07 10.06 -11.21
N ILE A 103 -21.15 9.66 -10.33
CA ILE A 103 -21.09 10.16 -8.95
C ILE A 103 -20.06 11.29 -8.92
N THR A 104 -20.53 12.55 -9.04
CA THR A 104 -19.70 13.78 -9.13
C THR A 104 -19.94 14.73 -7.96
#